data_AF-A0A6L9ZGC0-F1
#
_entry.id   AF-A0A6L9ZGC0-F1
#
_cell.length_a   1.000
_cell.length_b   1.000
_cell.length_c   1.000
_cell.angle_alpha   90.00
_cell.angle_beta   90.00
_cell.angle_gamma   90.00
#
_symmetry.space_group_name_H-M   'P 1'
#
loop_
_entity.id
_entity.type
_entity.pdbx_description
1 polymer ?
#
loop_
_entity_poly.entity_id
_entity_poly.type
_entity_poly.pdbx_seq_one_letter_code
_entity_poly.pdbx_strand_id
1 'polypeptide(L)'
;MTKTYEIPLEVLVCQPPSEAAIATLELAKLPLSFEIERNPRDEAALLLTVAAEVEHALMVQYLYAAYSVRDDQTNHETRGRVRSLYQRLAQLAREEMGHLMTVQNLLHLIGAPLNFEREDSPFESKLYPFRFKLEPLSKQSLAKYITAERPAEQGDIDDKTWQRLLYIAKIARRANDGRPIQHVGAIYERLIELFGNAEEGLKDQDFHTDRIDLQGTWDDWGYDEGLGSNDKSESRRVYVDTFEGSHPTTLRKEAVKALEIIAEQGEGYGSTVDSHFERFFQLYKDFEKLKNERVEFVWPVATNPSTKPPRTILGKSKLEEYIRAAFEERGYIANPRARNWGHLFNLRYRLLLAFLIHFLRITGRRYVSSGPDKGDRTPRGLLLLWAFDEMRHLKKIAQKMVRLPLKLYNGVTAGPPFQLPYTLDLPDLERDRWRVHLDVVKASLTLVEKALQDDGSPDQKDPFLEDLQRSDRGRLSILEALAAGQSIPTHARTESFQKVARILEEAVRGFSIDAHSNFWAGINREQFVQLHMFNRPFLRRNEDDCNLTAEGSELVSRLESSSKTGKMPRYRPLVDSSRQEFVREWIDAQAPDNEPPGQIGVHHGREPNFEPLPSWEQFRKSERVGY
;
A
#
# COMPACT_ATOMS: atom_id res chain seq x y z
N MET A 1 44.39 26.81 34.52
CA MET A 1 45.13 26.89 33.24
C MET A 1 44.78 25.65 32.42
N THR A 2 43.69 25.73 31.67
CA THR A 2 43.15 24.63 30.85
C THR A 2 43.63 24.85 29.41
N LYS A 3 44.48 23.93 28.92
CA LYS A 3 44.97 23.94 27.55
C LYS A 3 43.85 23.51 26.59
N THR A 4 43.47 24.39 25.70
CA THR A 4 42.72 24.09 24.47
C THR A 4 43.64 23.37 23.49
N TYR A 5 43.17 22.26 22.93
CA TYR A 5 43.76 21.63 21.75
C TYR A 5 42.78 21.81 20.60
N GLU A 6 43.14 22.66 19.63
CA GLU A 6 42.47 22.75 18.35
C GLU A 6 42.96 21.60 17.46
N ILE A 7 42.02 20.83 16.89
CA ILE A 7 42.32 19.83 15.86
C ILE A 7 42.00 20.49 14.51
N PRO A 8 42.96 20.61 13.57
CA PRO A 8 42.72 21.23 12.27
C PRO A 8 41.82 20.35 11.38
N LEU A 9 40.87 20.98 10.69
CA LEU A 9 40.23 20.41 9.52
C LEU A 9 41.24 20.37 8.37
N GLU A 10 41.75 19.20 8.00
CA GLU A 10 42.02 18.80 6.61
C GLU A 10 42.59 17.37 6.54
N VAL A 11 42.25 16.70 5.42
CA VAL A 11 42.62 15.33 5.00
C VAL A 11 41.79 14.18 5.60
N LEU A 12 40.51 14.13 5.20
CA LEU A 12 39.70 12.90 5.19
C LEU A 12 39.66 12.35 3.74
N VAL A 13 40.84 12.02 3.21
CA VAL A 13 40.95 11.16 2.03
C VAL A 13 40.75 9.73 2.53
N CYS A 14 39.55 9.20 2.32
CA CYS A 14 39.20 7.81 2.59
C CYS A 14 40.17 6.89 1.84
N GLN A 15 41.09 6.25 2.56
CA GLN A 15 41.75 5.07 2.00
C GLN A 15 40.74 3.91 1.95
N PRO A 16 40.74 3.11 0.87
CA PRO A 16 39.92 1.91 0.80
C PRO A 16 40.31 0.92 1.92
N PRO A 17 39.36 0.13 2.46
CA PRO A 17 39.67 -0.86 3.48
C PRO A 17 40.62 -1.94 2.91
N SER A 18 41.48 -2.48 3.76
CA SER A 18 42.36 -3.60 3.37
C SER A 18 41.55 -4.84 2.96
N GLU A 19 42.10 -5.65 2.06
CA GLU A 19 41.51 -6.92 1.61
C GLU A 19 41.15 -7.85 2.77
N ALA A 20 41.89 -7.79 3.89
CA ALA A 20 41.58 -8.54 5.10
C ALA A 20 40.25 -8.11 5.77
N ALA A 21 39.89 -6.82 5.70
CA ALA A 21 38.60 -6.33 6.18
C ALA A 21 37.43 -6.60 5.20
N ILE A 22 37.76 -6.88 3.92
CA ILE A 22 36.81 -7.36 2.90
C ILE A 22 36.59 -8.87 3.05
N ALA A 23 37.61 -9.64 3.44
CA ALA A 23 37.49 -11.08 3.71
C ALA A 23 36.64 -11.40 4.95
N THR A 24 36.57 -10.52 5.95
CA THR A 24 35.64 -10.69 7.10
C THR A 24 34.19 -10.27 6.77
N LEU A 25 33.94 -9.78 5.55
CA LEU A 25 32.61 -9.52 4.98
C LEU A 25 32.16 -10.70 4.09
N GLU A 26 32.68 -11.91 4.33
CA GLU A 26 32.08 -13.13 3.79
C GLU A 26 30.60 -13.17 4.18
N LEU A 27 29.79 -13.21 3.12
CA LEU A 27 28.35 -13.34 3.12
C LEU A 27 27.97 -14.55 3.96
N ALA A 28 27.38 -14.29 5.12
CA ALA A 28 26.63 -15.30 5.82
C ALA A 28 25.39 -15.64 4.97
N LYS A 29 25.55 -16.58 4.04
CA LYS A 29 24.53 -17.60 3.81
C LYS A 29 24.36 -18.26 5.17
N LEU A 30 23.46 -17.74 6.00
CA LEU A 30 22.95 -18.53 7.09
C LEU A 30 22.33 -19.73 6.39
N PRO A 31 22.78 -20.98 6.65
CA PRO A 31 21.85 -22.05 6.45
C PRO A 31 20.65 -21.66 7.33
N LEU A 32 19.47 -21.53 6.74
CA LEU A 32 18.22 -21.69 7.48
C LEU A 32 18.18 -23.15 7.97
N SER A 33 19.22 -23.60 8.69
CA SER A 33 19.21 -24.83 9.46
C SER A 33 18.38 -24.50 10.69
N PHE A 34 17.08 -24.44 10.50
CA PHE A 34 16.17 -24.63 11.60
C PHE A 34 16.48 -26.04 12.13
N GLU A 35 17.09 -26.13 13.30
CA GLU A 35 17.42 -27.40 13.99
C GLU A 35 16.15 -28.14 14.47
N ILE A 36 15.08 -28.09 13.70
CA ILE A 36 13.84 -28.81 13.93
C ILE A 36 13.55 -29.50 12.60
N GLU A 37 13.63 -30.84 12.56
CA GLU A 37 13.02 -31.64 11.48
C GLU A 37 11.52 -31.27 11.44
N ARG A 38 11.17 -30.29 10.59
CA ARG A 38 9.79 -29.91 10.34
C ARG A 38 9.29 -30.68 9.14
N ASN A 39 8.03 -31.06 9.19
CA ASN A 39 7.32 -31.50 8.00
C ASN A 39 7.43 -30.38 6.93
N PRO A 40 7.75 -30.68 5.66
CA PRO A 40 7.91 -29.65 4.62
C PRO A 40 6.73 -28.69 4.48
N ARG A 41 5.49 -29.16 4.68
CA ARG A 41 4.30 -28.29 4.67
C ARG A 41 4.28 -27.32 5.85
N ASP A 42 4.70 -27.75 7.03
CA ASP A 42 4.78 -26.89 8.23
C ASP A 42 5.91 -25.86 8.09
N GLU A 43 7.04 -26.25 7.50
CA GLU A 43 8.12 -25.34 7.14
C GLU A 43 7.65 -24.28 6.13
N ALA A 44 6.96 -24.69 5.07
CA ALA A 44 6.40 -23.76 4.09
C ALA A 44 5.36 -22.82 4.70
N ALA A 45 4.49 -23.31 5.58
CA ALA A 45 3.53 -22.46 6.28
C ALA A 45 4.23 -21.42 7.18
N LEU A 46 5.28 -21.80 7.90
CA LEU A 46 6.11 -20.86 8.67
C LEU A 46 6.75 -19.81 7.75
N LEU A 47 7.40 -20.24 6.68
CA LEU A 47 8.13 -19.33 5.79
C LEU A 47 7.20 -18.39 5.04
N LEU A 48 6.01 -18.85 4.61
CA LEU A 48 4.97 -17.97 4.05
C LEU A 48 4.41 -17.00 5.08
N THR A 49 4.28 -17.43 6.35
CA THR A 49 3.87 -16.55 7.46
C THR A 49 4.89 -15.43 7.62
N VAL A 50 6.18 -15.77 7.68
CA VAL A 50 7.28 -14.79 7.76
C VAL A 50 7.32 -13.90 6.51
N ALA A 51 7.18 -14.47 5.31
CA ALA A 51 7.15 -13.71 4.06
C ALA A 51 6.04 -12.65 4.11
N ALA A 52 4.82 -13.03 4.50
CA ALA A 52 3.71 -12.08 4.65
C ALA A 52 4.04 -10.92 5.61
N GLU A 53 4.71 -11.20 6.73
CA GLU A 53 5.13 -10.17 7.68
C GLU A 53 6.20 -9.25 7.09
N VAL A 54 7.14 -9.79 6.32
CA VAL A 54 8.19 -9.04 5.63
C VAL A 54 7.57 -8.14 4.57
N GLU A 55 6.72 -8.68 3.68
CA GLU A 55 6.01 -7.91 2.65
C GLU A 55 5.20 -6.77 3.28
N HIS A 56 4.46 -7.06 4.36
CA HIS A 56 3.69 -6.07 5.08
C HIS A 56 4.58 -5.00 5.73
N ALA A 57 5.67 -5.40 6.39
CA ALA A 57 6.61 -4.49 7.03
C ALA A 57 7.27 -3.54 6.01
N LEU A 58 7.83 -4.09 4.93
CA LEU A 58 8.48 -3.32 3.87
C LEU A 58 7.48 -2.36 3.20
N MET A 59 6.27 -2.84 2.87
CA MET A 59 5.19 -2.01 2.33
C MET A 59 4.97 -0.74 3.18
N VAL A 60 4.74 -0.89 4.49
CA VAL A 60 4.42 0.27 5.34
C VAL A 60 5.64 1.16 5.58
N GLN A 61 6.85 0.61 5.59
CA GLN A 61 8.09 1.38 5.66
C GLN A 61 8.33 2.22 4.40
N TYR A 62 8.03 1.65 3.22
CA TYR A 62 8.13 2.34 1.93
C TYR A 62 7.06 3.43 1.82
N LEU A 63 5.81 3.16 2.22
CA LEU A 63 4.76 4.17 2.30
C LEU A 63 5.12 5.29 3.26
N TYR A 64 5.64 4.97 4.45
CA TYR A 64 6.04 5.96 5.43
C TYR A 64 7.15 6.88 4.89
N ALA A 65 8.18 6.29 4.28
CA ALA A 65 9.23 7.06 3.60
C ALA A 65 8.65 7.94 2.48
N ALA A 66 7.74 7.40 1.66
CA ALA A 66 7.06 8.16 0.62
C ALA A 66 6.26 9.34 1.21
N TYR A 67 5.45 9.14 2.25
CA TYR A 67 4.66 10.21 2.86
C TYR A 67 5.50 11.31 3.51
N SER A 68 6.75 11.02 3.87
CA SER A 68 7.68 12.03 4.34
C SER A 68 8.21 12.95 3.22
N VAL A 69 8.03 12.61 1.95
CA VAL A 69 8.46 13.45 0.81
C VAL A 69 7.55 14.68 0.70
N ARG A 70 8.18 15.84 0.55
CA ARG A 70 7.54 17.15 0.45
C ARG A 70 7.74 17.72 -0.96
N ASP A 71 6.70 17.81 -1.78
CA ASP A 71 6.75 18.27 -3.19
C ASP A 71 6.33 19.74 -3.40
N ASP A 72 6.62 20.62 -2.43
CA ASP A 72 6.21 22.02 -2.40
C ASP A 72 7.22 23.00 -3.05
N GLN A 73 8.27 22.49 -3.71
CA GLN A 73 9.35 23.32 -4.25
C GLN A 73 8.82 24.31 -5.29
N THR A 74 9.31 25.56 -5.28
CA THR A 74 8.86 26.61 -6.20
C THR A 74 9.32 26.39 -7.63
N ASN A 75 10.52 25.83 -7.83
CA ASN A 75 11.05 25.47 -9.14
C ASN A 75 10.37 24.21 -9.70
N HIS A 76 9.77 24.32 -10.88
CA HIS A 76 8.97 23.23 -11.50
C HIS A 76 9.79 21.97 -11.81
N GLU A 77 11.04 22.11 -12.26
CA GLU A 77 11.93 20.97 -12.54
C GLU A 77 12.28 20.22 -11.25
N THR A 78 12.66 20.95 -10.20
CA THR A 78 12.98 20.39 -8.89
C THR A 78 11.75 19.71 -8.29
N ARG A 79 10.58 20.37 -8.36
CA ARG A 79 9.31 19.78 -7.95
C ARG A 79 9.02 18.48 -8.71
N GLY A 80 9.26 18.45 -10.02
CA GLY A 80 9.11 17.24 -10.84
C GLY A 80 10.02 16.11 -10.38
N ARG A 81 11.30 16.39 -10.09
CA ARG A 81 12.27 15.42 -9.57
C ARG A 81 11.86 14.86 -8.19
N VAL A 82 11.41 15.74 -7.29
CA VAL A 82 10.93 15.35 -5.95
C VAL A 82 9.64 14.53 -6.05
N ARG A 83 8.70 14.93 -6.91
CA ARG A 83 7.47 14.16 -7.17
C ARG A 83 7.78 12.78 -7.75
N SER A 84 8.78 12.67 -8.62
CA SER A 84 9.24 11.39 -9.15
C SER A 84 9.83 10.48 -8.06
N LEU A 85 10.55 11.02 -7.07
CA LEU A 85 10.96 10.24 -5.88
C LEU A 85 9.75 9.68 -5.13
N TYR A 86 8.76 10.53 -4.83
CA TYR A 86 7.52 10.11 -4.16
C TYR A 86 6.82 8.99 -4.95
N GLN A 87 6.61 9.19 -6.26
CA GLN A 87 5.90 8.24 -7.12
C GLN A 87 6.59 6.88 -7.17
N ARG A 88 7.93 6.85 -7.29
CA ARG A 88 8.70 5.60 -7.35
C ARG A 88 8.69 4.84 -6.03
N LEU A 89 8.80 5.52 -4.88
CA LEU A 89 8.67 4.90 -3.56
C LEU A 89 7.25 4.37 -3.31
N ALA A 90 6.24 5.18 -3.65
CA ALA A 90 4.84 4.76 -3.51
C ALA A 90 4.51 3.59 -4.45
N GLN A 91 5.14 3.53 -5.63
CA GLN A 91 5.02 2.38 -6.51
C GLN A 91 5.66 1.13 -5.90
N LEU A 92 6.90 1.18 -5.39
CA LEU A 92 7.52 0.02 -4.73
C LEU A 92 6.61 -0.54 -3.62
N ALA A 93 6.04 0.35 -2.79
CA ALA A 93 5.07 -0.07 -1.78
C ALA A 93 3.79 -0.73 -2.36
N ARG A 94 3.35 -0.37 -3.57
CA ARG A 94 2.22 -1.04 -4.24
C ARG A 94 2.59 -2.43 -4.73
N GLU A 95 3.85 -2.66 -5.07
CA GLU A 95 4.34 -3.98 -5.51
C GLU A 95 4.31 -4.95 -4.33
N GLU A 96 4.74 -4.51 -3.15
CA GLU A 96 4.61 -5.29 -1.90
C GLU A 96 3.14 -5.59 -1.53
N MET A 97 2.19 -4.72 -1.89
CA MET A 97 0.76 -5.03 -1.71
C MET A 97 0.35 -6.24 -2.55
N GLY A 98 0.92 -6.36 -3.75
CA GLY A 98 0.70 -7.48 -4.65
C GLY A 98 1.35 -8.76 -4.14
N HIS A 99 2.61 -8.67 -3.72
CA HIS A 99 3.33 -9.77 -3.08
C HIS A 99 2.57 -10.30 -1.86
N LEU A 100 2.16 -9.41 -0.95
CA LEU A 100 1.40 -9.77 0.24
C LEU A 100 0.12 -10.55 -0.12
N MET A 101 -0.64 -10.09 -1.11
CA MET A 101 -1.85 -10.78 -1.58
C MET A 101 -1.53 -12.16 -2.18
N THR A 102 -0.46 -12.26 -2.98
CA THR A 102 -0.02 -13.53 -3.57
C THR A 102 0.44 -14.52 -2.50
N VAL A 103 1.15 -14.06 -1.48
CA VAL A 103 1.54 -14.87 -0.31
C VAL A 103 0.31 -15.36 0.46
N GLN A 104 -0.73 -14.53 0.60
CA GLN A 104 -2.01 -14.99 1.18
C GLN A 104 -2.66 -16.09 0.33
N ASN A 105 -2.63 -15.98 -0.99
CA ASN A 105 -3.13 -17.01 -1.88
C ASN A 105 -2.32 -18.32 -1.76
N LEU A 106 -1.00 -18.24 -1.57
CA LEU A 106 -0.14 -19.40 -1.33
C LEU A 106 -0.44 -20.06 0.03
N LEU A 107 -0.70 -19.27 1.08
CA LEU A 107 -1.17 -19.80 2.37
C LEU A 107 -2.49 -20.55 2.21
N HIS A 108 -3.45 -19.98 1.47
CA HIS A 108 -4.70 -20.66 1.12
C HIS A 108 -4.49 -21.95 0.34
N LEU A 109 -3.59 -21.92 -0.63
CA LEU A 109 -3.27 -23.07 -1.49
C LEU A 109 -2.84 -24.29 -0.69
N ILE A 110 -2.08 -24.09 0.40
CA ILE A 110 -1.59 -25.18 1.24
C ILE A 110 -2.45 -25.40 2.51
N GLY A 111 -3.55 -24.67 2.66
CA GLY A 111 -4.44 -24.76 3.82
C GLY A 111 -3.83 -24.21 5.12
N ALA A 112 -2.89 -23.28 5.02
CA ALA A 112 -2.33 -22.54 6.15
C ALA A 112 -3.23 -21.32 6.49
N PRO A 113 -3.18 -20.80 7.74
CA PRO A 113 -3.91 -19.59 8.09
C PRO A 113 -3.35 -18.38 7.34
N LEU A 114 -4.23 -17.44 6.99
CA LEU A 114 -3.83 -16.12 6.50
C LEU A 114 -3.01 -15.38 7.58
N ASN A 115 -2.03 -14.60 7.15
CA ASN A 115 -1.24 -13.75 8.04
C ASN A 115 -1.12 -12.33 7.49
N PHE A 116 -1.76 -11.37 8.17
CA PHE A 116 -1.62 -9.94 7.92
C PHE A 116 -0.94 -9.22 9.09
N GLU A 117 -0.45 -9.97 10.09
CA GLU A 117 0.40 -9.42 11.12
C GLU A 117 1.75 -8.98 10.50
N ARG A 118 2.58 -8.34 11.31
CA ARG A 118 3.99 -8.08 10.99
C ARG A 118 4.74 -7.96 12.31
N GLU A 119 5.96 -8.46 12.38
CA GLU A 119 6.77 -8.41 13.60
C GLU A 119 7.06 -6.95 14.02
N ASP A 120 6.43 -6.53 15.13
CA ASP A 120 6.63 -5.23 15.78
C ASP A 120 7.73 -5.28 16.86
N SER A 121 8.27 -6.47 17.14
CA SER A 121 9.26 -6.68 18.17
C SER A 121 10.57 -5.96 17.84
N PRO A 122 11.16 -5.23 18.81
CA PRO A 122 12.51 -4.69 18.68
C PRO A 122 13.59 -5.79 18.79
N PHE A 123 13.19 -7.03 19.05
CA PHE A 123 14.08 -8.17 19.21
C PHE A 123 14.26 -8.94 17.91
N GLU A 124 15.39 -9.61 17.82
CA GLU A 124 15.85 -10.27 16.61
C GLU A 124 15.11 -11.57 16.37
N SER A 125 14.67 -11.76 15.14
CA SER A 125 14.57 -13.09 14.57
C SER A 125 15.48 -13.12 13.35
N LYS A 126 16.18 -14.25 13.19
CA LYS A 126 17.07 -14.52 12.04
C LYS A 126 16.31 -14.68 10.71
N LEU A 127 15.04 -14.28 10.68
CA LEU A 127 14.12 -14.44 9.56
C LEU A 127 13.64 -13.11 8.98
N TYR A 128 13.97 -11.98 9.62
CA TYR A 128 13.56 -10.66 9.14
C TYR A 128 14.78 -9.90 8.59
N PRO A 129 14.62 -9.14 7.48
CA PRO A 129 15.70 -8.37 6.88
C PRO A 129 16.40 -7.43 7.86
N PHE A 130 15.64 -6.66 8.62
CA PHE A 130 16.15 -5.74 9.63
C PHE A 130 15.06 -5.36 10.63
N ARG A 131 15.42 -4.66 11.71
CA ARG A 131 14.45 -4.24 12.74
C ARG A 131 13.38 -3.34 12.15
N PHE A 132 12.11 -3.66 12.42
CA PHE A 132 11.00 -2.83 12.00
C PHE A 132 11.12 -1.42 12.58
N LYS A 133 11.06 -0.43 11.68
CA LYS A 133 11.17 0.98 12.02
C LYS A 133 10.54 1.83 10.93
N LEU A 134 9.55 2.64 11.29
CA LEU A 134 8.96 3.66 10.44
C LEU A 134 9.86 4.89 10.48
N GLU A 135 10.52 5.18 9.36
CA GLU A 135 11.50 6.27 9.25
C GLU A 135 11.26 7.12 8.01
N PRO A 136 11.47 8.45 8.10
CA PRO A 136 11.38 9.31 6.93
C PRO A 136 12.42 8.94 5.88
N LEU A 137 12.23 9.43 4.66
CA LEU A 137 13.15 9.26 3.57
C LEU A 137 14.51 9.85 3.95
N SER A 138 15.53 9.00 4.00
CA SER A 138 16.89 9.37 4.36
C SER A 138 17.88 8.47 3.65
N LYS A 139 19.16 8.88 3.70
CA LYS A 139 20.26 8.04 3.22
C LYS A 139 20.29 6.69 3.95
N GLN A 140 19.94 6.68 5.24
CA GLN A 140 19.92 5.51 6.10
C GLN A 140 18.76 4.56 5.78
N SER A 141 17.54 5.09 5.62
CA SER A 141 16.38 4.24 5.28
C SER A 141 16.54 3.62 3.90
N LEU A 142 16.98 4.38 2.89
CA LEU A 142 17.30 3.84 1.57
C LEU A 142 18.44 2.82 1.61
N ALA A 143 19.47 3.04 2.43
CA ALA A 143 20.55 2.06 2.56
C ALA A 143 20.05 0.72 3.11
N LYS A 144 19.09 0.72 4.04
CA LYS A 144 18.46 -0.52 4.53
C LYS A 144 17.69 -1.24 3.44
N TYR A 145 16.86 -0.51 2.69
CA TYR A 145 16.05 -1.09 1.61
C TYR A 145 16.95 -1.69 0.51
N ILE A 146 17.96 -0.95 0.04
CA ILE A 146 18.95 -1.47 -0.92
C ILE A 146 19.64 -2.73 -0.38
N THR A 147 20.00 -2.76 0.90
CA THR A 147 20.74 -3.90 1.44
C THR A 147 19.86 -5.13 1.62
N ALA A 148 18.56 -4.94 1.89
CA ALA A 148 17.58 -6.02 2.02
C ALA A 148 17.20 -6.64 0.67
N GLU A 149 17.08 -5.81 -0.38
CA GLU A 149 16.66 -6.23 -1.72
C GLU A 149 17.83 -6.63 -2.64
N ARG A 150 19.09 -6.31 -2.32
CA ARG A 150 20.21 -6.62 -3.24
C ARG A 150 20.45 -8.13 -3.34
N PRO A 151 20.99 -8.62 -4.47
CA PRO A 151 21.54 -9.97 -4.58
C PRO A 151 22.53 -10.30 -3.44
N ALA A 152 22.48 -11.53 -2.95
CA ALA A 152 23.44 -12.02 -1.97
C ALA A 152 24.87 -11.95 -2.52
N GLU A 153 25.09 -12.38 -3.75
CA GLU A 153 26.41 -12.42 -4.38
C GLU A 153 26.56 -11.33 -5.45
N GLN A 154 27.80 -11.03 -5.84
CA GLN A 154 28.06 -9.97 -6.83
C GLN A 154 27.41 -10.26 -8.19
N GLY A 155 27.44 -11.53 -8.63
CA GLY A 155 26.89 -11.94 -9.92
C GLY A 155 27.43 -11.07 -11.07
N ASP A 156 26.51 -10.54 -11.88
CA ASP A 156 26.81 -9.69 -13.04
C ASP A 156 27.00 -8.19 -12.71
N ILE A 157 26.99 -7.82 -11.43
CA ILE A 157 27.21 -6.42 -11.00
C ILE A 157 28.69 -6.07 -11.13
N ASP A 158 29.00 -4.94 -11.78
CA ASP A 158 30.38 -4.48 -11.95
C ASP A 158 31.07 -4.15 -10.60
N ASP A 159 32.38 -4.34 -10.53
CA ASP A 159 33.16 -4.18 -9.30
C ASP A 159 32.97 -2.82 -8.63
N LYS A 160 32.87 -1.74 -9.41
CA LYS A 160 32.73 -0.39 -8.86
C LYS A 160 31.36 -0.21 -8.23
N THR A 161 30.31 -0.70 -8.88
CA THR A 161 28.96 -0.72 -8.31
C THR A 161 28.92 -1.60 -7.08
N TRP A 162 29.48 -2.80 -7.12
CA TRP A 162 29.53 -3.72 -5.98
C TRP A 162 30.22 -3.10 -4.75
N GLN A 163 31.38 -2.47 -4.93
CA GLN A 163 32.07 -1.77 -3.84
C GLN A 163 31.22 -0.63 -3.24
N ARG A 164 30.44 0.08 -4.08
CA ARG A 164 29.49 1.09 -3.59
C ARG A 164 28.37 0.46 -2.77
N LEU A 165 27.85 -0.70 -3.18
CA LEU A 165 26.83 -1.44 -2.44
C LEU A 165 27.37 -1.93 -1.08
N LEU A 166 28.60 -2.44 -1.03
CA LEU A 166 29.25 -2.81 0.24
C LEU A 166 29.39 -1.61 1.18
N TYR A 167 29.67 -0.42 0.64
CA TYR A 167 29.67 0.81 1.44
C TYR A 167 28.26 1.18 1.93
N ILE A 168 27.24 1.06 1.09
CA ILE A 168 25.83 1.27 1.47
C ILE A 168 25.42 0.29 2.58
N ALA A 169 25.80 -0.99 2.48
CA ALA A 169 25.54 -2.00 3.50
C ALA A 169 26.18 -1.64 4.85
N LYS A 170 27.36 -1.00 4.86
CA LYS A 170 27.97 -0.47 6.11
C LYS A 170 27.13 0.66 6.73
N ILE A 171 26.55 1.55 5.92
CA ILE A 171 25.63 2.59 6.40
C ILE A 171 24.39 1.92 6.98
N ALA A 172 23.83 0.95 6.26
CA ALA A 172 22.63 0.25 6.64
C ALA A 172 22.80 -0.52 7.97
N ARG A 173 23.93 -1.23 8.13
CA ARG A 173 24.33 -1.89 9.38
C ARG A 173 24.41 -0.92 10.55
N ARG A 174 25.03 0.25 10.36
CA ARG A 174 25.09 1.29 11.41
C ARG A 174 23.70 1.82 11.77
N ALA A 175 22.83 2.01 10.77
CA ALA A 175 21.45 2.43 10.96
C ALA A 175 20.57 1.34 11.61
N ASN A 176 20.98 0.08 11.55
CA ASN A 176 20.36 -1.08 12.18
C ASN A 176 21.06 -1.47 13.50
N ASP A 177 21.50 -0.48 14.29
CA ASP A 177 22.17 -0.67 15.59
C ASP A 177 23.41 -1.57 15.55
N GLY A 178 24.15 -1.55 14.44
CA GLY A 178 25.36 -2.36 14.23
C GLY A 178 25.11 -3.80 13.79
N ARG A 179 23.85 -4.20 13.59
CA ARG A 179 23.44 -5.56 13.21
C ARG A 179 23.42 -5.73 11.69
N PRO A 180 23.78 -6.93 11.19
CA PRO A 180 23.68 -7.22 9.77
C PRO A 180 22.23 -7.08 9.30
N ILE A 181 22.08 -6.82 8.00
CA ILE A 181 20.79 -6.84 7.31
C ILE A 181 20.75 -8.16 6.55
N GLN A 182 19.65 -8.89 6.67
CA GLN A 182 19.39 -10.12 5.95
C GLN A 182 18.72 -9.82 4.62
N HIS A 183 18.92 -10.71 3.67
CA HIS A 183 18.37 -10.64 2.32
C HIS A 183 17.00 -11.31 2.28
N VAL A 184 16.05 -10.74 1.54
CA VAL A 184 14.68 -11.28 1.45
C VAL A 184 14.67 -12.57 0.60
N GLY A 185 15.53 -12.66 -0.41
CA GLY A 185 15.59 -13.77 -1.36
C GLY A 185 15.78 -15.15 -0.73
N ALA A 186 16.50 -15.24 0.38
CA ALA A 186 16.74 -16.52 1.06
C ALA A 186 15.44 -17.23 1.52
N ILE A 187 14.39 -16.48 1.87
CA ILE A 187 13.09 -17.04 2.24
C ILE A 187 12.42 -17.65 0.99
N TYR A 188 12.42 -16.89 -0.11
CA TYR A 188 11.78 -17.30 -1.35
C TYR A 188 12.52 -18.45 -2.06
N GLU A 189 13.85 -18.46 -2.04
CA GLU A 189 14.67 -19.59 -2.51
C GLU A 189 14.25 -20.89 -1.81
N ARG A 190 14.14 -20.87 -0.48
CA ARG A 190 13.70 -22.04 0.29
C ARG A 190 12.25 -22.43 0.00
N LEU A 191 11.36 -21.46 -0.17
CA LEU A 191 9.98 -21.73 -0.58
C LEU A 191 9.92 -22.37 -1.97
N ILE A 192 10.73 -21.92 -2.93
CA ILE A 192 10.81 -22.50 -4.28
C ILE A 192 11.23 -23.96 -4.21
N GLU A 193 12.23 -24.30 -3.38
CA GLU A 193 12.63 -25.70 -3.16
C GLU A 193 11.50 -26.54 -2.57
N LEU A 194 10.86 -26.06 -1.50
CA LEU A 194 9.77 -26.76 -0.81
C LEU A 194 8.55 -26.98 -1.71
N PHE A 195 8.17 -25.98 -2.50
CA PHE A 195 7.07 -26.11 -3.46
C PHE A 195 7.48 -26.92 -4.69
N GLY A 196 8.71 -26.82 -5.18
CA GLY A 196 9.16 -27.45 -6.42
C GLY A 196 9.45 -28.94 -6.32
N ASN A 197 9.90 -29.42 -5.17
CA ASN A 197 10.33 -30.81 -4.99
C ASN A 197 9.23 -31.69 -4.35
N ALA A 198 8.61 -32.58 -5.12
CA ALA A 198 7.58 -33.49 -4.59
C ALA A 198 8.15 -34.62 -3.70
N GLU A 199 9.45 -34.92 -3.77
CA GLU A 199 10.10 -35.98 -2.99
C GLU A 199 10.51 -35.50 -1.61
N GLU A 200 11.12 -34.32 -1.52
CA GLU A 200 11.65 -33.74 -0.27
C GLU A 200 10.85 -32.55 0.26
N GLY A 201 9.98 -31.97 -0.58
CA GLY A 201 9.11 -30.83 -0.26
C GLY A 201 7.64 -31.23 -0.11
N LEU A 202 6.74 -30.31 -0.50
CA LEU A 202 5.29 -30.46 -0.39
C LEU A 202 4.79 -31.62 -1.25
N LYS A 203 3.88 -32.41 -0.72
CA LYS A 203 3.22 -33.53 -1.43
C LYS A 203 1.98 -33.02 -2.17
N ASP A 204 1.55 -33.75 -3.18
CA ASP A 204 0.38 -33.37 -3.97
C ASP A 204 -0.91 -33.24 -3.12
N GLN A 205 -1.01 -34.01 -2.04
CA GLN A 205 -2.11 -33.92 -1.06
C GLN A 205 -2.11 -32.63 -0.23
N ASP A 206 -1.01 -31.87 -0.23
CA ASP A 206 -0.90 -30.61 0.51
C ASP A 206 -1.53 -29.44 -0.25
N PHE A 207 -1.83 -29.60 -1.55
CA PHE A 207 -2.41 -28.57 -2.42
C PHE A 207 -3.95 -28.67 -2.48
N HIS A 208 -4.62 -27.57 -2.19
CA HIS A 208 -6.08 -27.45 -2.27
C HIS A 208 -6.55 -26.92 -3.63
N THR A 209 -7.40 -27.69 -4.32
CA THR A 209 -8.00 -27.34 -5.62
C THR A 209 -9.36 -26.64 -5.49
N ASP A 210 -9.90 -26.50 -4.27
CA ASP A 210 -11.25 -26.04 -3.97
C ASP A 210 -11.31 -24.62 -3.39
N ARG A 211 -10.20 -23.87 -3.44
CA ARG A 211 -10.03 -22.57 -2.75
C ARG A 211 -9.98 -21.36 -3.68
N ILE A 212 -10.24 -21.54 -4.98
CA ILE A 212 -10.15 -20.44 -5.96
C ILE A 212 -11.02 -19.23 -5.59
N ASP A 213 -12.24 -19.47 -5.11
CA ASP A 213 -13.19 -18.42 -4.71
C ASP A 213 -12.78 -17.65 -3.45
N LEU A 214 -11.70 -18.06 -2.77
CA LEU A 214 -11.15 -17.41 -1.58
C LEU A 214 -9.86 -16.65 -1.87
N GLN A 215 -9.36 -16.69 -3.10
CA GLN A 215 -8.13 -16.00 -3.50
C GLN A 215 -8.40 -14.58 -4.00
N GLY A 216 -7.41 -13.69 -3.87
CA GLY A 216 -7.40 -12.40 -4.55
C GLY A 216 -6.88 -12.54 -5.97
N THR A 217 -7.57 -11.96 -6.95
CA THR A 217 -7.18 -12.06 -8.36
C THR A 217 -6.50 -10.80 -8.89
N TRP A 218 -5.82 -10.93 -10.02
CA TRP A 218 -5.37 -9.76 -10.79
C TRP A 218 -6.53 -8.81 -11.10
N ASP A 219 -7.71 -9.34 -11.41
CA ASP A 219 -8.88 -8.52 -11.72
C ASP A 219 -9.44 -7.74 -10.52
N ASP A 220 -9.09 -8.16 -9.31
CA ASP A 220 -9.42 -7.47 -8.06
C ASP A 220 -8.37 -6.40 -7.76
N TRP A 221 -7.10 -6.78 -7.79
CA TRP A 221 -6.01 -6.03 -7.14
C TRP A 221 -4.92 -5.52 -8.09
N GLY A 222 -4.83 -6.03 -9.31
CA GLY A 222 -3.75 -5.76 -10.26
C GLY A 222 -3.64 -4.31 -10.75
N TYR A 223 -2.43 -3.84 -11.01
CA TYR A 223 -2.16 -2.52 -11.57
C TYR A 223 -0.85 -2.53 -12.38
N ASP A 224 -0.91 -2.07 -13.61
CA ASP A 224 0.29 -1.81 -14.42
C ASP A 224 0.71 -0.35 -14.30
N GLU A 225 2.00 -0.07 -14.11
CA GLU A 225 2.46 1.30 -14.08
C GLU A 225 2.73 1.80 -15.50
N GLY A 226 1.90 2.73 -15.98
CA GLY A 226 2.02 3.35 -17.31
C GLY A 226 3.16 4.35 -17.48
N LEU A 227 4.27 4.24 -16.73
CA LEU A 227 5.37 5.20 -16.80
C LEU A 227 6.16 5.04 -18.10
N GLY A 228 5.67 5.63 -19.19
CA GLY A 228 6.46 6.16 -20.31
C GLY A 228 7.39 5.21 -21.08
N SER A 229 7.47 3.93 -20.75
CA SER A 229 8.23 2.97 -21.53
C SER A 229 7.48 2.72 -22.83
N ASN A 230 8.13 2.99 -23.95
CA ASN A 230 7.72 2.50 -25.27
C ASN A 230 7.74 0.95 -25.34
N ASP A 231 8.05 0.28 -24.23
CA ASP A 231 8.07 -1.16 -24.14
C ASP A 231 6.65 -1.73 -24.03
N LYS A 232 6.35 -2.65 -24.93
CA LYS A 232 5.02 -3.24 -25.15
C LYS A 232 4.78 -4.46 -24.23
N SER A 233 5.76 -4.85 -23.43
CA SER A 233 5.66 -5.96 -22.47
C SER A 233 4.70 -5.63 -21.32
N GLU A 234 4.07 -6.66 -20.73
CA GLU A 234 3.29 -6.52 -19.49
C GLU A 234 4.26 -6.23 -18.35
N SER A 235 4.26 -5.00 -17.82
CA SER A 235 5.21 -4.64 -16.77
C SER A 235 5.01 -5.44 -15.49
N ARG A 236 3.81 -6.05 -15.27
CA ARG A 236 3.40 -6.88 -14.12
C ARG A 236 3.93 -6.38 -12.77
N ARG A 237 4.10 -5.07 -12.61
CA ARG A 237 4.80 -4.48 -11.46
C ARG A 237 4.08 -4.79 -10.16
N VAL A 238 2.77 -4.55 -10.10
CA VAL A 238 1.95 -5.00 -8.96
C VAL A 238 1.50 -6.42 -9.23
N TYR A 239 2.31 -7.42 -8.90
CA TYR A 239 2.02 -8.81 -9.18
C TYR A 239 1.00 -9.40 -8.20
N VAL A 240 -0.12 -9.91 -8.72
CA VAL A 240 -1.12 -10.66 -7.94
C VAL A 240 -1.46 -11.90 -8.75
N ASP A 241 -1.05 -13.06 -8.26
CA ASP A 241 -1.34 -14.32 -8.94
C ASP A 241 -2.43 -15.13 -8.25
N THR A 242 -3.04 -16.02 -9.01
CA THR A 242 -4.11 -16.89 -8.57
C THR A 242 -3.86 -18.30 -9.06
N PHE A 243 -4.12 -19.28 -8.19
CA PHE A 243 -3.86 -20.69 -8.45
C PHE A 243 -5.16 -21.39 -8.83
N GLU A 244 -5.39 -21.53 -10.15
CA GLU A 244 -6.62 -22.06 -10.77
C GLU A 244 -6.51 -23.53 -11.19
N GLY A 245 -5.31 -24.11 -11.10
CA GLY A 245 -5.05 -25.49 -11.49
C GLY A 245 -6.02 -26.50 -10.86
N SER A 246 -6.61 -27.35 -11.71
CA SER A 246 -7.51 -28.43 -11.26
C SER A 246 -6.79 -29.65 -10.69
N HIS A 247 -5.46 -29.68 -10.77
CA HIS A 247 -4.61 -30.79 -10.33
C HIS A 247 -3.39 -30.27 -9.54
N PRO A 248 -2.94 -30.96 -8.47
CA PRO A 248 -1.81 -30.55 -7.66
C PRO A 248 -0.51 -30.29 -8.45
N THR A 249 -0.24 -31.07 -9.49
CA THR A 249 0.94 -30.89 -10.33
C THR A 249 0.92 -29.58 -11.13
N THR A 250 -0.26 -29.10 -11.50
CA THR A 250 -0.44 -27.78 -12.13
C THR A 250 -0.30 -26.69 -11.09
N LEU A 251 -0.98 -26.81 -9.95
CA LEU A 251 -0.91 -25.85 -8.84
C LEU A 251 0.53 -25.67 -8.34
N ARG A 252 1.31 -26.76 -8.28
CA ARG A 252 2.73 -26.71 -7.96
C ARG A 252 3.52 -25.82 -8.90
N LYS A 253 3.33 -25.99 -10.22
CA LYS A 253 4.02 -25.19 -11.24
C LYS A 253 3.61 -23.72 -11.17
N GLU A 254 2.33 -23.45 -10.94
CA GLU A 254 1.82 -22.09 -10.76
C GLU A 254 2.42 -21.44 -9.49
N ALA A 255 2.45 -22.16 -8.37
CA ALA A 255 3.03 -21.68 -7.11
C ALA A 255 4.53 -21.40 -7.20
N VAL A 256 5.30 -22.33 -7.79
CA VAL A 256 6.75 -22.14 -8.01
C VAL A 256 7.00 -20.91 -8.89
N LYS A 257 6.26 -20.78 -10.00
CA LYS A 257 6.37 -19.61 -10.88
C LYS A 257 6.05 -18.31 -10.15
N ALA A 258 5.05 -18.30 -9.29
CA ALA A 258 4.70 -17.11 -8.52
C ALA A 258 5.80 -16.73 -7.53
N LEU A 259 6.40 -17.71 -6.84
CA LEU A 259 7.53 -17.49 -5.94
C LEU A 259 8.77 -16.99 -6.69
N GLU A 260 9.07 -17.55 -7.87
CA GLU A 260 10.16 -17.09 -8.74
C GLU A 260 9.97 -15.64 -9.19
N ILE A 261 8.74 -15.25 -9.58
CA ILE A 261 8.43 -13.87 -9.98
C ILE A 261 8.61 -12.89 -8.82
N ILE A 262 8.13 -13.23 -7.61
CA ILE A 262 8.31 -12.37 -6.43
C ILE A 262 9.80 -12.21 -6.10
N ALA A 263 10.56 -13.31 -6.12
CA ALA A 263 12.01 -13.27 -5.88
C ALA A 263 12.74 -12.42 -6.93
N GLU A 264 12.38 -12.54 -8.22
CA GLU A 264 12.96 -11.75 -9.30
C GLU A 264 12.62 -10.26 -9.18
N GLN A 265 11.39 -9.91 -8.78
CA GLN A 265 10.99 -8.52 -8.58
C GLN A 265 11.75 -7.85 -7.43
N GLY A 266 12.05 -8.59 -6.36
CA GLY A 266 12.89 -8.11 -5.25
C GLY A 266 14.35 -7.91 -5.68
N GLU A 267 15.04 -9.01 -6.03
CA GLU A 267 16.51 -9.04 -6.12
C GLU A 267 17.09 -9.10 -7.55
N GLY A 268 16.27 -9.23 -8.59
CA GLY A 268 16.76 -9.40 -9.98
C GLY A 268 17.74 -8.30 -10.42
N TYR A 269 18.87 -8.65 -11.04
CA TYR A 269 19.78 -7.64 -11.61
C TYR A 269 19.93 -7.87 -13.11
N GLY A 270 19.77 -6.81 -13.91
CA GLY A 270 19.87 -6.90 -15.37
C GLY A 270 18.79 -7.76 -16.03
N SER A 271 17.68 -8.04 -15.33
CA SER A 271 16.51 -8.70 -15.89
C SER A 271 15.76 -7.77 -16.86
N THR A 272 14.73 -8.29 -17.53
CA THR A 272 13.94 -7.48 -18.48
C THR A 272 13.04 -6.45 -17.80
N VAL A 273 12.86 -6.53 -16.47
CA VAL A 273 12.07 -5.61 -15.65
C VAL A 273 12.92 -5.16 -14.46
N ASP A 274 13.16 -3.85 -14.31
CA ASP A 274 13.95 -3.32 -13.19
C ASP A 274 13.45 -3.83 -11.82
N SER A 275 14.34 -4.44 -11.04
CA SER A 275 14.00 -4.93 -9.69
C SER A 275 13.86 -3.81 -8.66
N HIS A 276 13.37 -4.16 -7.48
CA HIS A 276 13.32 -3.28 -6.32
C HIS A 276 14.70 -2.79 -5.95
N PHE A 277 15.70 -3.69 -5.93
CA PHE A 277 17.09 -3.34 -5.70
C PHE A 277 17.58 -2.23 -6.64
N GLU A 278 17.44 -2.40 -7.95
CA GLU A 278 17.94 -1.45 -8.94
C GLU A 278 17.25 -0.08 -8.79
N ARG A 279 15.94 -0.10 -8.52
CA ARG A 279 15.13 1.10 -8.33
C ARG A 279 15.46 1.83 -7.03
N PHE A 280 15.66 1.12 -5.93
CA PHE A 280 16.13 1.72 -4.68
C PHE A 280 17.54 2.30 -4.82
N PHE A 281 18.42 1.63 -5.55
CA PHE A 281 19.76 2.15 -5.81
C PHE A 281 19.71 3.43 -6.66
N GLN A 282 18.81 3.52 -7.63
CA GLN A 282 18.56 4.76 -8.38
C GLN A 282 17.95 5.87 -7.50
N LEU A 283 16.98 5.53 -6.65
CA LEU A 283 16.41 6.47 -5.67
C LEU A 283 17.47 7.04 -4.73
N TYR A 284 18.44 6.23 -4.30
CA TYR A 284 19.56 6.67 -3.47
C TYR A 284 20.47 7.66 -4.19
N LYS A 285 20.80 7.42 -5.46
CA LYS A 285 21.56 8.37 -6.29
C LYS A 285 20.80 9.70 -6.45
N ASP A 286 19.50 9.63 -6.74
CA ASP A 286 18.65 10.82 -6.91
C ASP A 286 18.51 11.61 -5.61
N PHE A 287 18.39 10.92 -4.47
CA PHE A 287 18.37 11.52 -3.13
C PHE A 287 19.69 12.25 -2.84
N GLU A 288 20.84 11.61 -3.07
CA GLU A 288 22.15 12.25 -2.88
C GLU A 288 22.31 13.50 -3.75
N LYS A 289 21.85 13.43 -5.01
CA LYS A 289 21.89 14.57 -5.93
C LYS A 289 21.09 15.77 -5.39
N LEU A 290 19.84 15.56 -4.98
CA LEU A 290 19.02 16.64 -4.42
C LEU A 290 19.59 17.21 -3.11
N LYS A 291 20.16 16.36 -2.24
CA LYS A 291 20.82 16.83 -1.02
C LYS A 291 22.10 17.62 -1.30
N ASN A 292 22.91 17.22 -2.29
CA ASN A 292 24.08 17.98 -2.73
C ASN A 292 23.71 19.35 -3.30
N GLU A 293 22.55 19.44 -3.97
CA GLU A 293 21.94 20.68 -4.45
C GLU A 293 21.27 21.51 -3.33
N ARG A 294 21.33 21.04 -2.07
CA ARG A 294 20.72 21.67 -0.88
C ARG A 294 19.21 21.88 -1.01
N VAL A 295 18.54 20.97 -1.71
CA VAL A 295 17.08 20.96 -1.80
C VAL A 295 16.50 20.38 -0.52
N GLU A 296 15.55 21.08 0.09
CA GLU A 296 14.75 20.56 1.19
C GLU A 296 13.43 19.98 0.69
N PHE A 297 13.33 18.65 0.75
CA PHE A 297 12.23 17.87 0.16
C PHE A 297 11.73 16.74 1.08
N VAL A 298 12.11 16.75 2.36
CA VAL A 298 11.66 15.75 3.34
C VAL A 298 11.09 16.48 4.55
N TRP A 299 9.90 16.09 4.99
CA TRP A 299 9.30 16.56 6.23
C TRP A 299 10.09 16.04 7.45
N PRO A 300 10.19 16.81 8.55
CA PRO A 300 10.85 16.37 9.78
C PRO A 300 9.91 15.47 10.59
N VAL A 301 9.48 14.36 9.99
CA VAL A 301 8.48 13.45 10.54
C VAL A 301 9.13 12.54 11.60
N ALA A 302 8.42 12.33 12.71
CA ALA A 302 8.90 11.52 13.82
C ALA A 302 9.03 10.03 13.50
N THR A 303 10.20 9.45 13.73
CA THR A 303 10.40 8.00 13.70
C THR A 303 9.46 7.24 14.65
N ASN A 304 8.90 6.12 14.19
CA ASN A 304 7.97 5.26 14.96
C ASN A 304 6.85 6.04 15.67
N PRO A 305 6.06 6.85 14.94
CA PRO A 305 5.04 7.67 15.58
C PRO A 305 3.98 6.77 16.21
N SER A 306 3.56 7.09 17.43
CA SER A 306 2.63 6.25 18.21
C SER A 306 1.60 7.10 18.92
N THR A 307 0.34 6.63 18.90
CA THR A 307 -0.74 7.17 19.72
C THR A 307 -0.75 6.61 21.15
N LYS A 308 -0.02 5.50 21.40
CA LYS A 308 0.10 4.87 22.70
C LYS A 308 1.08 5.67 23.57
N PRO A 309 0.71 6.03 24.81
CA PRO A 309 1.64 6.68 25.72
C PRO A 309 2.85 5.76 25.99
N PRO A 310 4.03 6.34 26.26
CA PRO A 310 5.20 5.56 26.64
C PRO A 310 4.91 4.77 27.91
N ARG A 311 5.49 3.57 28.03
CA ARG A 311 5.38 2.78 29.26
C ARG A 311 6.04 3.52 30.42
N THR A 312 5.37 3.50 31.55
CA THR A 312 5.89 4.02 32.81
C THR A 312 6.78 2.98 33.46
N ILE A 313 8.02 3.35 33.80
CA ILE A 313 8.93 2.48 34.54
C ILE A 313 8.76 2.78 36.02
N LEU A 314 8.31 1.77 36.79
CA LEU A 314 8.14 1.85 38.23
C LEU A 314 9.29 1.11 38.93
N GLY A 315 10.02 1.80 39.82
CA GLY A 315 11.12 1.19 40.57
C GLY A 315 12.41 1.01 39.76
N LYS A 316 13.26 0.07 40.19
CA LYS A 316 14.50 -0.29 39.49
C LYS A 316 14.20 -1.31 38.40
N SER A 317 14.50 -0.95 37.15
CA SER A 317 14.34 -1.81 35.98
C SER A 317 15.67 -2.10 35.28
N LYS A 318 15.65 -3.05 34.34
CA LYS A 318 16.79 -3.30 33.44
C LYS A 318 17.02 -2.11 32.52
N LEU A 319 18.29 -1.82 32.16
CA LEU A 319 18.66 -0.74 31.23
C LEU A 319 17.87 -0.79 29.91
N GLU A 320 17.62 -1.99 29.41
CA GLU A 320 16.82 -2.24 28.20
C GLU A 320 15.42 -1.63 28.27
N GLU A 321 14.78 -1.64 29.44
CA GLU A 321 13.45 -1.05 29.62
C GLU A 321 13.50 0.48 29.55
N TYR A 322 14.52 1.11 30.14
CA TYR A 322 14.73 2.56 30.04
C TYR A 322 15.00 2.99 28.59
N ILE A 323 15.83 2.24 27.87
CA ILE A 323 16.08 2.47 26.45
C ILE A 323 14.77 2.36 25.65
N ARG A 324 13.97 1.30 25.92
CA ARG A 324 12.66 1.09 25.29
C ARG A 324 11.70 2.26 25.53
N ALA A 325 11.58 2.73 26.77
CA ALA A 325 10.71 3.84 27.12
C ALA A 325 11.18 5.14 26.45
N ALA A 326 12.49 5.38 26.37
CA ALA A 326 13.03 6.54 25.66
C ALA A 326 12.73 6.53 24.17
N PHE A 327 12.78 5.37 23.50
CA PHE A 327 12.37 5.25 22.09
C PHE A 327 10.88 5.51 21.89
N GLU A 328 10.01 5.00 22.76
CA GLU A 328 8.58 5.30 22.68
C GLU A 328 8.27 6.77 22.93
N GLU A 329 8.93 7.40 23.89
CA GLU A 329 8.78 8.83 24.17
C GLU A 329 9.18 9.71 22.97
N ARG A 330 10.14 9.26 22.15
CA ARG A 330 10.52 9.97 20.92
C ARG A 330 9.43 9.90 19.85
N GLY A 331 8.76 8.76 19.71
CA GLY A 331 7.67 8.55 18.75
C GLY A 331 6.29 8.99 19.26
N TYR A 332 6.14 9.26 20.56
CA TYR A 332 4.83 9.55 21.14
C TYR A 332 4.22 10.84 20.59
N ILE A 333 3.03 10.72 19.99
CA ILE A 333 2.22 11.83 19.50
C ILE A 333 1.53 12.49 20.70
N ALA A 334 2.23 13.42 21.33
CA ALA A 334 1.75 14.13 22.51
C ALA A 334 0.76 15.27 22.18
N ASN A 335 0.83 15.84 20.97
CA ASN A 335 -0.13 16.87 20.55
C ASN A 335 -1.54 16.26 20.44
N PRO A 336 -2.55 16.77 21.18
CA PRO A 336 -3.89 16.16 21.21
C PRO A 336 -4.58 16.10 19.84
N ARG A 337 -4.47 17.18 19.04
CA ARG A 337 -5.04 17.26 17.68
C ARG A 337 -4.40 16.21 16.78
N ALA A 338 -3.06 16.16 16.73
CA ALA A 338 -2.33 15.17 15.94
C ALA A 338 -2.62 13.73 16.39
N ARG A 339 -2.79 13.52 17.70
CA ARG A 339 -3.12 12.21 18.29
C ARG A 339 -4.51 11.74 17.88
N ASN A 340 -5.52 12.64 17.81
CA ASN A 340 -6.85 12.30 17.31
C ASN A 340 -6.82 11.86 15.83
N TRP A 341 -6.07 12.57 14.98
CA TRP A 341 -5.82 12.11 13.60
C TRP A 341 -5.07 10.77 13.54
N GLY A 342 -4.12 10.53 14.46
CA GLY A 342 -3.44 9.24 14.58
C GLY A 342 -4.36 8.10 15.02
N HIS A 343 -5.31 8.36 15.92
CA HIS A 343 -6.34 7.39 16.29
C HIS A 343 -7.26 7.09 15.11
N LEU A 344 -7.65 8.12 14.34
CA LEU A 344 -8.43 7.95 13.12
C LEU A 344 -7.66 7.08 12.12
N PHE A 345 -6.38 7.37 11.87
CA PHE A 345 -5.52 6.57 11.01
C PHE A 345 -5.51 5.09 11.42
N ASN A 346 -5.31 4.80 12.70
CA ASN A 346 -5.29 3.42 13.20
C ASN A 346 -6.64 2.71 13.04
N LEU A 347 -7.77 3.41 13.24
CA LEU A 347 -9.11 2.83 12.99
C LEU A 347 -9.31 2.52 11.51
N ARG A 348 -8.90 3.41 10.60
CA ARG A 348 -9.00 3.19 9.14
C ARG A 348 -8.07 2.07 8.68
N TYR A 349 -6.89 1.97 9.26
CA TYR A 349 -5.93 0.90 8.96
C TYR A 349 -6.44 -0.45 9.45
N ARG A 350 -7.05 -0.51 10.64
CA ARG A 350 -7.77 -1.70 11.12
C ARG A 350 -8.88 -2.12 10.15
N LEU A 351 -9.68 -1.17 9.66
CA LEU A 351 -10.72 -1.48 8.65
C LEU A 351 -10.12 -2.05 7.38
N LEU A 352 -9.04 -1.45 6.85
CA LEU A 352 -8.36 -1.95 5.65
C LEU A 352 -7.93 -3.42 5.82
N LEU A 353 -7.17 -3.72 6.87
CA LEU A 353 -6.68 -5.07 7.13
C LEU A 353 -7.84 -6.06 7.33
N ALA A 354 -8.85 -5.66 8.10
CA ALA A 354 -10.04 -6.49 8.32
C ALA A 354 -10.83 -6.72 7.02
N PHE A 355 -10.94 -5.74 6.12
CA PHE A 355 -11.60 -5.92 4.82
C PHE A 355 -10.82 -6.87 3.91
N LEU A 356 -9.48 -6.78 3.89
CA LEU A 356 -8.62 -7.70 3.14
C LEU A 356 -8.76 -9.14 3.64
N ILE A 357 -8.66 -9.35 4.96
CA ILE A 357 -8.84 -10.68 5.58
C ILE A 357 -10.25 -11.20 5.29
N HIS A 358 -11.28 -10.36 5.40
CA HIS A 358 -12.65 -10.80 5.16
C HIS A 358 -12.89 -11.14 3.68
N PHE A 359 -12.32 -10.35 2.76
CA PHE A 359 -12.41 -10.60 1.33
C PHE A 359 -11.88 -11.99 0.98
N LEU A 360 -10.78 -12.41 1.59
CA LEU A 360 -10.19 -13.74 1.40
C LEU A 360 -10.92 -14.87 2.16
N ARG A 361 -11.91 -14.54 3.00
CA ARG A 361 -12.70 -15.52 3.78
C ARG A 361 -14.16 -15.63 3.36
N ILE A 362 -14.59 -14.86 2.36
CA ILE A 362 -15.97 -14.86 1.85
C ILE A 362 -15.99 -15.36 0.40
N THR A 363 -16.89 -16.28 0.07
CA THR A 363 -17.04 -16.78 -1.31
C THR A 363 -18.03 -15.96 -2.12
N GLY A 364 -18.03 -16.17 -3.44
CA GLY A 364 -19.00 -15.59 -4.36
C GLY A 364 -18.41 -14.53 -5.28
N ARG A 365 -19.21 -14.10 -6.27
CA ARG A 365 -18.79 -13.08 -7.25
C ARG A 365 -18.73 -11.71 -6.60
N ARG A 366 -18.00 -10.77 -7.21
CA ARG A 366 -17.99 -9.35 -6.78
C ARG A 366 -19.27 -8.60 -7.15
N TYR A 367 -19.88 -9.00 -8.26
CA TYR A 367 -21.04 -8.32 -8.83
C TYR A 367 -22.14 -9.32 -9.17
N VAL A 368 -23.38 -8.87 -9.02
CA VAL A 368 -24.57 -9.63 -9.43
C VAL A 368 -24.55 -9.76 -10.95
N SER A 369 -24.67 -10.98 -11.47
CA SER A 369 -24.41 -11.24 -12.88
C SER A 369 -25.62 -11.03 -13.81
N SER A 370 -26.84 -11.08 -13.28
CA SER A 370 -28.06 -10.99 -14.09
C SER A 370 -29.25 -10.51 -13.25
N GLY A 371 -30.36 -10.20 -13.92
CA GLY A 371 -31.59 -9.70 -13.28
C GLY A 371 -31.58 -8.18 -13.04
N PRO A 372 -32.56 -7.65 -12.30
CA PRO A 372 -32.72 -6.21 -12.09
C PRO A 372 -31.53 -5.58 -11.36
N ASP A 373 -30.82 -6.37 -10.55
CA ASP A 373 -29.69 -5.93 -9.73
C ASP A 373 -28.34 -6.11 -10.44
N LYS A 374 -28.32 -6.47 -11.73
CA LYS A 374 -27.09 -6.74 -12.50
C LYS A 374 -26.05 -5.63 -12.36
N GLY A 375 -24.81 -5.99 -12.08
CA GLY A 375 -23.70 -5.07 -11.84
C GLY A 375 -23.64 -4.46 -10.43
N ASP A 376 -24.64 -4.70 -9.58
CA ASP A 376 -24.58 -4.31 -8.17
C ASP A 376 -23.52 -5.12 -7.42
N ARG A 377 -22.96 -4.50 -6.38
CA ARG A 377 -21.95 -5.13 -5.52
C ARG A 377 -22.62 -6.22 -4.68
N THR A 378 -21.99 -7.38 -4.65
CA THR A 378 -22.21 -8.38 -3.60
C THR A 378 -21.46 -7.97 -2.33
N PRO A 379 -21.62 -8.69 -1.20
CA PRO A 379 -20.80 -8.45 -0.02
C PRO A 379 -19.28 -8.53 -0.28
N ARG A 380 -18.83 -9.48 -1.14
CA ARG A 380 -17.42 -9.55 -1.56
C ARG A 380 -16.99 -8.31 -2.35
N GLY A 381 -17.84 -7.82 -3.26
CA GLY A 381 -17.58 -6.60 -4.03
C GLY A 381 -17.52 -5.34 -3.15
N LEU A 382 -18.30 -5.28 -2.08
CA LEU A 382 -18.24 -4.19 -1.09
C LEU A 382 -16.91 -4.17 -0.34
N LEU A 383 -16.39 -5.33 0.07
CA LEU A 383 -15.10 -5.43 0.76
C LEU A 383 -13.96 -4.92 -0.13
N LEU A 384 -13.98 -5.28 -1.43
CA LEU A 384 -13.00 -4.78 -2.40
C LEU A 384 -13.06 -3.26 -2.54
N LEU A 385 -14.27 -2.70 -2.73
CA LEU A 385 -14.47 -1.26 -2.79
C LEU A 385 -13.92 -0.57 -1.53
N TRP A 386 -14.36 -1.04 -0.36
CA TRP A 386 -14.01 -0.40 0.90
C TRP A 386 -12.53 -0.52 1.23
N ALA A 387 -11.85 -1.60 0.81
CA ALA A 387 -10.40 -1.71 0.93
C ALA A 387 -9.70 -0.60 0.13
N PHE A 388 -10.06 -0.38 -1.13
CA PHE A 388 -9.49 0.72 -1.92
C PHE A 388 -9.85 2.10 -1.36
N ASP A 389 -11.07 2.29 -0.87
CA ASP A 389 -11.46 3.51 -0.16
C ASP A 389 -10.53 3.78 1.03
N GLU A 390 -10.25 2.76 1.85
CA GLU A 390 -9.35 2.90 3.00
C GLU A 390 -7.92 3.22 2.59
N MET A 391 -7.39 2.61 1.52
CA MET A 391 -6.06 2.98 0.99
C MET A 391 -6.00 4.48 0.64
N ARG A 392 -7.07 5.05 0.06
CA ARG A 392 -7.16 6.48 -0.26
C ARG A 392 -7.32 7.34 0.99
N HIS A 393 -8.18 6.94 1.93
CA HIS A 393 -8.36 7.65 3.20
C HIS A 393 -7.07 7.71 4.01
N LEU A 394 -6.36 6.59 4.14
CA LEU A 394 -5.08 6.50 4.85
C LEU A 394 -4.04 7.44 4.23
N LYS A 395 -3.93 7.49 2.89
CA LYS A 395 -3.05 8.45 2.21
C LYS A 395 -3.37 9.90 2.61
N LYS A 396 -4.64 10.30 2.57
CA LYS A 396 -5.08 11.66 2.91
C LYS A 396 -4.78 12.01 4.37
N ILE A 397 -5.10 11.08 5.28
CA ILE A 397 -4.81 11.24 6.71
C ILE A 397 -3.29 11.33 6.95
N ALA A 398 -2.49 10.48 6.31
CA ALA A 398 -1.03 10.54 6.41
C ALA A 398 -0.48 11.90 5.95
N GLN A 399 -0.97 12.42 4.82
CA GLN A 399 -0.60 13.75 4.33
C GLN A 399 -0.97 14.87 5.30
N LYS A 400 -2.10 14.77 6.01
CA LYS A 400 -2.44 15.71 7.09
C LYS A 400 -1.47 15.56 8.27
N MET A 401 -1.21 14.33 8.72
CA MET A 401 -0.38 14.05 9.90
C MET A 401 1.05 14.53 9.77
N VAL A 402 1.70 14.36 8.61
CA VAL A 402 3.09 14.81 8.39
C VAL A 402 3.28 16.33 8.47
N ARG A 403 2.18 17.09 8.58
CA ARG A 403 2.16 18.55 8.77
C ARG A 403 1.71 18.96 10.18
N LEU A 404 1.16 18.05 10.96
CA LEU A 404 0.76 18.32 12.34
C LEU A 404 1.96 18.17 13.28
N PRO A 405 2.10 19.00 14.32
CA PRO A 405 3.22 18.89 15.25
C PRO A 405 3.15 17.61 16.08
N LEU A 406 4.28 16.94 16.30
CA LEU A 406 4.35 15.76 17.17
C LEU A 406 4.07 16.14 18.63
N LYS A 407 4.73 17.21 19.09
CA LYS A 407 4.64 17.78 20.44
C LYS A 407 4.35 19.28 20.31
N LEU A 408 3.87 19.93 21.37
CA LEU A 408 3.54 21.36 21.34
C LEU A 408 4.70 22.26 20.89
N TYR A 409 5.95 21.87 21.18
CA TYR A 409 7.16 22.63 20.85
C TYR A 409 8.34 21.69 20.51
N ASN A 410 8.58 21.38 19.24
CA ASN A 410 9.85 20.75 18.80
C ASN A 410 10.15 20.81 17.29
N GLY A 411 9.28 21.39 16.45
CA GLY A 411 9.50 21.46 15.00
C GLY A 411 9.62 20.11 14.29
N VAL A 412 9.30 19.01 14.99
CA VAL A 412 9.12 17.66 14.46
C VAL A 412 7.63 17.46 14.26
N THR A 413 7.25 16.90 13.12
CA THR A 413 5.85 16.60 12.82
C THR A 413 5.50 15.17 13.21
N ALA A 414 4.22 14.96 13.51
CA ALA A 414 3.65 13.63 13.65
C ALA A 414 3.76 12.89 12.31
N GLY A 415 3.60 11.57 12.33
CA GLY A 415 3.52 10.76 11.11
C GLY A 415 2.44 9.68 11.25
N PRO A 416 2.09 9.01 10.15
CA PRO A 416 1.11 7.93 10.18
C PRO A 416 1.63 6.79 11.07
N PRO A 417 0.90 6.41 12.13
CA PRO A 417 1.40 5.51 13.15
C PRO A 417 1.44 4.03 12.72
N PHE A 418 0.60 3.62 11.75
CA PHE A 418 0.48 2.22 11.29
C PHE A 418 0.46 1.20 12.43
N GLN A 419 -0.19 1.53 13.56
CA GLN A 419 -0.22 0.62 14.70
C GLN A 419 -1.22 -0.49 14.40
N LEU A 420 -0.78 -1.74 14.59
CA LEU A 420 -1.68 -2.86 14.50
C LEU A 420 -2.75 -2.80 15.61
N PRO A 421 -3.96 -3.27 15.30
CA PRO A 421 -4.99 -3.47 16.31
C PRO A 421 -4.53 -4.52 17.34
N TYR A 422 -5.27 -4.63 18.43
CA TYR A 422 -4.99 -5.66 19.45
C TYR A 422 -5.24 -7.09 18.95
N THR A 423 -5.94 -7.24 17.81
CA THR A 423 -6.14 -8.51 17.11
C THR A 423 -6.48 -8.23 15.65
N LEU A 424 -5.93 -9.02 14.73
CA LEU A 424 -6.39 -9.15 13.35
C LEU A 424 -7.29 -10.37 13.13
N ASP A 425 -7.49 -11.21 14.15
CA ASP A 425 -8.38 -12.37 14.04
C ASP A 425 -9.82 -11.92 13.88
N LEU A 426 -10.41 -12.32 12.76
CA LEU A 426 -11.85 -12.19 12.54
C LEU A 426 -12.57 -13.43 13.04
N PRO A 427 -13.79 -13.27 13.61
CA PRO A 427 -14.64 -14.38 14.00
C PRO A 427 -14.91 -15.38 12.86
N ASP A 428 -15.21 -16.63 13.22
CA ASP A 428 -15.46 -17.69 12.24
C ASP A 428 -16.76 -17.46 11.46
N LEU A 429 -17.82 -17.04 12.14
CA LEU A 429 -19.13 -16.82 11.54
C LEU A 429 -19.20 -15.50 10.77
N GLU A 430 -19.73 -15.57 9.55
CA GLU A 430 -19.84 -14.44 8.62
C GLU A 430 -20.49 -13.19 9.25
N ARG A 431 -21.64 -13.35 9.92
CA ARG A 431 -22.34 -12.24 10.59
C ARG A 431 -21.49 -11.54 11.66
N ASP A 432 -20.63 -12.28 12.33
CA ASP A 432 -19.79 -11.77 13.42
C ASP A 432 -18.58 -11.03 12.84
N ARG A 433 -18.09 -11.41 11.66
CA ARG A 433 -17.11 -10.61 10.88
C ARG A 433 -17.69 -9.26 10.48
N TRP A 434 -18.93 -9.23 10.00
CA TRP A 434 -19.63 -7.98 9.69
C TRP A 434 -19.84 -7.10 10.93
N ARG A 435 -20.12 -7.71 12.09
CA ARG A 435 -20.21 -7.00 13.37
C ARG A 435 -18.88 -6.31 13.72
N VAL A 436 -17.73 -6.97 13.52
CA VAL A 436 -16.41 -6.35 13.77
C VAL A 436 -16.22 -5.09 12.92
N HIS A 437 -16.56 -5.14 11.63
CA HIS A 437 -16.50 -3.97 10.75
C HIS A 437 -17.42 -2.85 11.23
N LEU A 438 -18.65 -3.18 11.62
CA LEU A 438 -19.65 -2.25 12.15
C LEU A 438 -19.14 -1.51 13.39
N ASP A 439 -18.52 -2.22 14.34
CA ASP A 439 -18.02 -1.64 15.59
C ASP A 439 -16.89 -0.63 15.32
N VAL A 440 -15.99 -0.94 14.39
CA VAL A 440 -14.88 -0.04 14.04
C VAL A 440 -15.38 1.19 13.27
N VAL A 441 -16.38 1.05 12.39
CA VAL A 441 -17.02 2.20 11.74
C VAL A 441 -17.74 3.10 12.75
N LYS A 442 -18.44 2.53 13.74
CA LYS A 442 -19.07 3.30 14.83
C LYS A 442 -18.03 4.05 15.67
N ALA A 443 -16.89 3.42 15.96
CA ALA A 443 -15.78 4.07 16.66
C ALA A 443 -15.16 5.21 15.82
N SER A 444 -14.99 5.02 14.51
CA SER A 444 -14.53 6.05 13.56
C SER A 444 -15.45 7.27 13.58
N LEU A 445 -16.76 7.06 13.40
CA LEU A 445 -17.76 8.14 13.45
C LEU A 445 -17.73 8.89 14.78
N THR A 446 -17.73 8.16 15.90
CA THR A 446 -17.69 8.76 17.24
C THR A 446 -16.44 9.62 17.43
N LEU A 447 -15.28 9.14 17.00
CA LEU A 447 -14.03 9.89 17.08
C LEU A 447 -14.08 11.16 16.24
N VAL A 448 -14.54 11.06 14.99
CA VAL A 448 -14.63 12.23 14.11
C VAL A 448 -15.60 13.25 14.70
N GLU A 449 -16.81 12.84 15.09
CA GLU A 449 -17.84 13.72 15.64
C GLU A 449 -17.42 14.39 16.94
N LYS A 450 -16.84 13.64 17.88
CA LYS A 450 -16.58 14.14 19.24
C LYS A 450 -15.19 14.72 19.46
N ALA A 451 -14.23 14.48 18.56
CA ALA A 451 -12.83 14.85 18.80
C ALA A 451 -12.17 15.62 17.65
N LEU A 452 -12.70 15.55 16.43
CA LEU A 452 -12.17 16.27 15.27
C LEU A 452 -13.15 17.30 14.71
N GLN A 453 -14.46 17.09 14.86
CA GLN A 453 -15.54 17.93 14.35
C GLN A 453 -16.41 18.55 15.45
N ASP A 454 -16.03 18.38 16.72
CA ASP A 454 -16.70 19.01 17.85
C ASP A 454 -16.58 20.54 17.83
N ASP A 455 -17.50 21.21 18.51
CA ASP A 455 -17.50 22.68 18.61
C ASP A 455 -16.20 23.16 19.30
N GLY A 456 -15.42 23.98 18.58
CA GLY A 456 -14.12 24.45 19.03
C GLY A 456 -12.92 23.59 18.61
N SER A 457 -13.14 22.49 17.88
CA SER A 457 -12.05 21.76 17.23
C SER A 457 -11.36 22.61 16.15
N PRO A 458 -10.01 22.62 16.05
CA PRO A 458 -9.30 23.27 14.95
C PRO A 458 -9.58 22.66 13.57
N ASP A 459 -10.11 21.43 13.52
CA ASP A 459 -10.49 20.73 12.29
C ASP A 459 -12.01 20.73 12.08
N GLN A 460 -12.76 21.58 12.78
CA GLN A 460 -14.20 21.77 12.55
C GLN A 460 -14.46 22.14 11.09
N LYS A 461 -15.46 21.49 10.46
CA LYS A 461 -15.81 21.63 9.04
C LYS A 461 -14.67 21.28 8.06
N ASP A 462 -13.70 20.45 8.49
CA ASP A 462 -12.77 19.84 7.55
C ASP A 462 -13.54 19.04 6.48
N PRO A 463 -13.38 19.37 5.17
CA PRO A 463 -14.21 18.82 4.11
C PRO A 463 -13.98 17.32 3.87
N PHE A 464 -12.76 16.83 4.13
CA PHE A 464 -12.47 15.39 4.04
C PHE A 464 -13.20 14.64 5.16
N LEU A 465 -13.19 15.16 6.38
CA LEU A 465 -13.89 14.54 7.52
C LEU A 465 -15.41 14.50 7.32
N GLU A 466 -16.00 15.54 6.72
CA GLU A 466 -17.42 15.54 6.32
C GLU A 466 -17.74 14.45 5.29
N ASP A 467 -16.88 14.28 4.27
CA ASP A 467 -17.04 13.25 3.25
C ASP A 467 -16.87 11.84 3.87
N LEU A 468 -15.92 11.68 4.79
CA LEU A 468 -15.68 10.45 5.53
C LEU A 468 -16.91 10.07 6.39
N GLN A 469 -17.48 11.03 7.13
CA GLN A 469 -18.71 10.81 7.90
C GLN A 469 -19.89 10.42 7.01
N ARG A 470 -20.06 11.07 5.86
CA ARG A 470 -21.12 10.73 4.89
C ARG A 470 -20.94 9.29 4.39
N SER A 471 -19.71 8.92 4.02
CA SER A 471 -19.37 7.56 3.58
C SER A 471 -19.63 6.51 4.68
N ASP A 472 -19.12 6.74 5.89
CA ASP A 472 -19.28 5.83 7.02
C ASP A 472 -20.75 5.65 7.41
N ARG A 473 -21.57 6.71 7.41
CA ARG A 473 -23.02 6.61 7.65
C ARG A 473 -23.73 5.79 6.58
N GLY A 474 -23.34 5.93 5.31
CA GLY A 474 -23.84 5.06 4.24
C GLY A 474 -23.52 3.58 4.51
N ARG A 475 -22.28 3.30 4.90
CA ARG A 475 -21.80 1.94 5.23
C ARG A 475 -22.50 1.36 6.46
N LEU A 476 -22.82 2.15 7.49
CA LEU A 476 -23.52 1.68 8.68
C LEU A 476 -24.79 0.91 8.33
N SER A 477 -25.63 1.46 7.45
CA SER A 477 -26.89 0.82 7.07
C SER A 477 -26.69 -0.56 6.42
N ILE A 478 -25.63 -0.70 5.61
CA ILE A 478 -25.28 -1.96 4.96
C ILE A 478 -24.71 -2.94 5.99
N LEU A 479 -23.79 -2.49 6.83
CA LEU A 479 -23.14 -3.31 7.85
C LEU A 479 -24.14 -3.81 8.90
N GLU A 480 -25.13 -3.01 9.28
CA GLU A 480 -26.20 -3.42 10.20
C GLU A 480 -27.06 -4.53 9.61
N ALA A 481 -27.42 -4.43 8.33
CA ALA A 481 -28.15 -5.49 7.63
C ALA A 481 -27.32 -6.78 7.54
N LEU A 482 -26.06 -6.69 7.09
CA LEU A 482 -25.18 -7.86 6.94
C LEU A 482 -24.86 -8.52 8.29
N ALA A 483 -24.64 -7.75 9.35
CA ALA A 483 -24.45 -8.28 10.71
C ALA A 483 -25.72 -8.93 11.28
N ALA A 484 -26.90 -8.54 10.80
CA ALA A 484 -28.18 -9.19 11.10
C ALA A 484 -28.45 -10.42 10.21
N GLY A 485 -27.54 -10.78 9.29
CA GLY A 485 -27.74 -11.88 8.33
C GLY A 485 -28.72 -11.55 7.21
N GLN A 486 -28.99 -10.27 6.96
CA GLN A 486 -29.86 -9.78 5.90
C GLN A 486 -29.06 -9.46 4.64
N SER A 487 -29.75 -9.32 3.51
CA SER A 487 -29.15 -8.87 2.26
C SER A 487 -28.81 -7.37 2.29
N ILE A 488 -27.98 -6.93 1.34
CA ILE A 488 -27.68 -5.51 1.16
C ILE A 488 -28.99 -4.74 0.93
N PRO A 489 -29.29 -3.69 1.72
CA PRO A 489 -30.53 -2.95 1.61
C PRO A 489 -30.72 -2.31 0.23
N THR A 490 -31.96 -2.22 -0.23
CA THR A 490 -32.30 -1.63 -1.54
C THR A 490 -31.92 -0.16 -1.64
N HIS A 491 -32.08 0.62 -0.57
CA HIS A 491 -31.70 2.04 -0.54
C HIS A 491 -30.19 2.28 -0.63
N ALA A 492 -29.38 1.24 -0.39
CA ALA A 492 -27.92 1.32 -0.52
C ALA A 492 -27.44 1.02 -1.96
N ARG A 493 -28.36 0.57 -2.83
CA ARG A 493 -28.10 0.33 -4.24
C ARG A 493 -28.01 1.66 -4.97
N THR A 494 -27.27 1.66 -6.06
CA THR A 494 -27.17 2.81 -6.95
C THR A 494 -27.89 2.47 -8.24
N GLU A 495 -28.70 3.39 -8.74
CA GLU A 495 -29.48 3.18 -9.97
C GLU A 495 -29.08 4.20 -11.03
N SER A 496 -29.55 3.99 -12.26
CA SER A 496 -29.44 4.95 -13.37
C SER A 496 -28.02 5.54 -13.54
N PHE A 497 -27.93 6.86 -13.71
CA PHE A 497 -26.66 7.56 -13.94
C PHE A 497 -25.67 7.44 -12.77
N GLN A 498 -26.14 7.40 -11.53
CA GLN A 498 -25.29 7.26 -10.36
C GLN A 498 -24.52 5.93 -10.40
N LYS A 499 -25.17 4.85 -10.84
CA LYS A 499 -24.53 3.55 -11.01
C LYS A 499 -23.46 3.59 -12.10
N VAL A 500 -23.74 4.23 -13.24
CA VAL A 500 -22.75 4.42 -14.32
C VAL A 500 -21.54 5.18 -13.82
N ALA A 501 -21.74 6.34 -13.20
CA ALA A 501 -20.66 7.15 -12.66
C ALA A 501 -19.82 6.39 -11.60
N ARG A 502 -20.46 5.57 -10.76
CA ARG A 502 -19.75 4.72 -9.79
C ARG A 502 -18.98 3.58 -10.44
N ILE A 503 -19.50 2.96 -11.50
CA ILE A 503 -18.77 1.94 -12.26
C ILE A 503 -17.47 2.54 -12.81
N LEU A 504 -17.53 3.75 -13.37
CA LEU A 504 -16.35 4.45 -13.88
C LEU A 504 -15.36 4.82 -12.77
N GLU A 505 -15.86 5.38 -11.67
CA GLU A 505 -15.02 5.75 -10.53
C GLU A 505 -14.31 4.54 -9.92
N GLU A 506 -14.99 3.41 -9.83
CA GLU A 506 -14.41 2.18 -9.28
C GLU A 506 -13.47 1.49 -10.24
N ALA A 507 -13.69 1.61 -11.54
CA ALA A 507 -12.78 1.10 -12.55
C ALA A 507 -11.39 1.74 -12.38
N VAL A 508 -11.32 3.06 -12.14
CA VAL A 508 -10.06 3.75 -11.81
C VAL A 508 -9.66 3.60 -10.33
N ARG A 509 -10.41 2.83 -9.55
CA ARG A 509 -10.24 2.62 -8.10
C ARG A 509 -10.18 3.95 -7.32
N GLY A 510 -10.90 4.96 -7.79
CA GLY A 510 -10.94 6.31 -7.24
C GLY A 510 -9.63 7.11 -7.34
N PHE A 511 -8.66 6.66 -8.16
CA PHE A 511 -7.45 7.41 -8.46
C PHE A 511 -7.65 8.28 -9.72
N SER A 512 -6.97 9.42 -9.77
CA SER A 512 -7.00 10.31 -10.94
C SER A 512 -6.37 9.64 -12.18
N ILE A 513 -6.91 9.96 -13.36
CA ILE A 513 -6.40 9.48 -14.65
C ILE A 513 -5.35 10.46 -15.18
N ASP A 514 -4.07 10.18 -14.94
CA ASP A 514 -2.92 10.94 -15.46
C ASP A 514 -3.08 12.48 -15.28
N ALA A 515 -2.94 13.26 -16.35
CA ALA A 515 -3.03 14.72 -16.36
C ALA A 515 -4.47 15.27 -16.27
N HIS A 516 -5.49 14.39 -16.18
CA HIS A 516 -6.89 14.77 -16.19
C HIS A 516 -7.61 14.29 -14.92
N SER A 517 -8.51 15.12 -14.37
CA SER A 517 -9.43 14.66 -13.34
C SER A 517 -10.41 13.63 -13.93
N ASN A 518 -11.01 12.81 -13.07
CA ASN A 518 -12.06 11.88 -13.47
C ASN A 518 -13.24 12.68 -14.02
N PHE A 519 -13.33 12.82 -15.34
CA PHE A 519 -14.21 13.78 -16.01
C PHE A 519 -15.71 13.50 -15.81
N TRP A 520 -16.07 12.33 -15.27
CA TRP A 520 -17.43 11.95 -14.89
C TRP A 520 -17.82 12.38 -13.46
N ALA A 521 -16.84 12.75 -12.63
CA ALA A 521 -17.10 13.15 -11.25
C ALA A 521 -17.44 14.65 -11.19
N GLY A 522 -18.36 15.01 -10.29
CA GLY A 522 -18.84 16.38 -10.11
C GLY A 522 -19.84 16.86 -11.17
N ILE A 523 -20.23 16.02 -12.13
CA ILE A 523 -21.21 16.36 -13.16
C ILE A 523 -22.50 15.54 -13.03
N ASN A 524 -23.60 16.09 -13.54
CA ASN A 524 -24.89 15.41 -13.64
C ASN A 524 -25.03 14.65 -14.97
N ARG A 525 -26.14 13.93 -15.14
CA ARG A 525 -26.39 13.11 -16.33
C ARG A 525 -26.40 13.94 -17.61
N GLU A 526 -27.04 15.10 -17.61
CA GLU A 526 -27.16 15.96 -18.80
C GLU A 526 -25.80 16.43 -19.32
N GLN A 527 -24.91 16.81 -18.41
CA GLN A 527 -23.53 17.15 -18.72
C GLN A 527 -22.76 15.92 -19.24
N PHE A 528 -22.97 14.75 -18.61
CA PHE A 528 -22.28 13.52 -18.99
C PHE A 528 -22.60 13.07 -20.42
N VAL A 529 -23.88 13.09 -20.83
CA VAL A 529 -24.27 12.67 -22.18
C VAL A 529 -23.78 13.62 -23.28
N GLN A 530 -23.35 14.83 -22.92
CA GLN A 530 -22.77 15.82 -23.83
C GLN A 530 -21.24 15.73 -23.92
N LEU A 531 -20.61 14.82 -23.17
CA LEU A 531 -19.16 14.67 -23.20
C LEU A 531 -18.69 14.22 -24.59
N HIS A 532 -17.53 14.73 -24.98
CA HIS A 532 -16.83 14.35 -26.19
C HIS A 532 -15.43 13.86 -25.85
N MET A 533 -14.96 12.85 -26.58
CA MET A 533 -13.61 12.30 -26.46
C MET A 533 -12.98 12.24 -27.85
N PHE A 534 -11.80 12.85 -28.02
CA PHE A 534 -11.11 12.97 -29.32
C PHE A 534 -12.02 13.48 -30.47
N ASN A 535 -12.81 14.52 -30.21
CA ASN A 535 -13.79 15.10 -31.13
C ASN A 535 -14.94 14.18 -31.57
N ARG A 536 -15.16 13.07 -30.85
CA ARG A 536 -16.31 12.17 -31.04
C ARG A 536 -17.24 12.22 -29.85
N PRO A 537 -18.56 12.11 -30.03
CA PRO A 537 -19.49 11.97 -28.91
C PRO A 537 -19.11 10.77 -28.04
N PHE A 538 -19.08 10.97 -26.72
CA PHE A 538 -18.75 9.89 -25.79
C PHE A 538 -19.83 8.80 -25.78
N LEU A 539 -21.08 9.23 -25.95
CA LEU A 539 -22.24 8.39 -26.25
C LEU A 539 -22.72 8.69 -27.68
N ARG A 540 -22.86 7.65 -28.50
CA ARG A 540 -23.30 7.76 -29.90
C ARG A 540 -24.82 7.90 -29.98
N ARG A 541 -25.27 8.64 -30.99
CA ARG A 541 -26.68 8.68 -31.41
C ARG A 541 -26.81 8.08 -32.82
N ASN A 542 -27.89 7.37 -33.07
CA ASN A 542 -28.23 6.88 -34.40
C ASN A 542 -28.52 8.06 -35.34
N GLU A 543 -28.17 7.93 -36.62
CA GLU A 543 -28.39 8.98 -37.62
C GLU A 543 -29.88 9.13 -37.96
N ASP A 544 -30.64 8.02 -37.91
CA ASP A 544 -32.03 7.98 -38.37
C ASP A 544 -33.03 8.57 -37.35
N ASP A 545 -32.89 8.23 -36.06
CA ASP A 545 -33.85 8.60 -35.01
C ASP A 545 -33.26 9.48 -33.90
N CYS A 546 -31.95 9.78 -33.97
CA CYS A 546 -31.21 10.55 -32.98
C CYS A 546 -31.24 9.97 -31.54
N ASN A 547 -31.70 8.73 -31.37
CA ASN A 547 -31.68 8.02 -30.09
C ASN A 547 -30.26 7.59 -29.72
N LEU A 548 -29.98 7.55 -28.42
CA LEU A 548 -28.73 7.00 -27.91
C LEU A 548 -28.63 5.51 -28.22
N THR A 549 -27.43 5.08 -28.58
CA THR A 549 -27.10 3.67 -28.85
C THR A 549 -25.79 3.28 -28.18
N ALA A 550 -25.77 2.15 -27.47
CA ALA A 550 -24.56 1.56 -26.94
C ALA A 550 -23.61 1.15 -28.07
N GLU A 551 -24.14 0.73 -29.21
CA GLU A 551 -23.37 0.28 -30.36
C GLU A 551 -22.59 1.43 -31.01
N GLY A 552 -21.27 1.32 -30.99
CA GLY A 552 -20.37 2.34 -31.51
C GLY A 552 -20.18 3.55 -30.59
N SER A 553 -20.72 3.53 -29.36
CA SER A 553 -20.38 4.52 -28.33
C SER A 553 -18.93 4.37 -27.87
N GLU A 554 -18.20 5.49 -27.77
CA GLU A 554 -16.81 5.50 -27.30
C GLU A 554 -16.71 4.92 -25.88
N LEU A 555 -17.64 5.28 -24.98
CA LEU A 555 -17.69 4.73 -23.62
C LEU A 555 -17.68 3.20 -23.61
N VAL A 556 -18.59 2.57 -24.37
CA VAL A 556 -18.74 1.10 -24.42
C VAL A 556 -17.50 0.47 -25.03
N SER A 557 -17.03 1.00 -26.17
CA SER A 557 -15.81 0.51 -26.83
C SER A 557 -14.60 0.55 -25.90
N ARG A 558 -14.45 1.62 -25.10
CA ARG A 558 -13.36 1.78 -24.13
C ARG A 558 -13.47 0.83 -22.95
N LEU A 559 -14.67 0.59 -22.42
CA LEU A 559 -14.89 -0.31 -21.29
C LEU A 559 -14.68 -1.79 -21.65
N GLU A 560 -15.00 -2.17 -22.89
CA GLU A 560 -14.90 -3.54 -23.41
C GLU A 560 -13.55 -3.84 -24.06
N SER A 561 -12.77 -2.80 -24.41
CA SER A 561 -11.50 -2.98 -25.12
C SER A 561 -10.48 -3.76 -24.27
N SER A 562 -9.92 -4.82 -24.83
CA SER A 562 -8.73 -5.49 -24.28
C SER A 562 -7.41 -4.78 -24.64
N SER A 563 -7.45 -3.75 -25.49
CA SER A 563 -6.26 -3.00 -25.90
C SER A 563 -5.70 -2.12 -24.76
N LYS A 564 -4.39 -2.21 -24.48
CA LYS A 564 -3.73 -1.40 -23.43
C LYS A 564 -3.96 0.11 -23.58
N THR A 565 -3.91 0.63 -24.81
CA THR A 565 -4.08 2.07 -25.12
C THR A 565 -5.53 2.44 -25.43
N GLY A 566 -6.31 1.44 -25.88
CA GLY A 566 -7.71 1.54 -26.21
C GLY A 566 -8.63 1.46 -25.00
N LYS A 567 -8.24 0.83 -23.89
CA LYS A 567 -9.15 0.60 -22.75
C LYS A 567 -9.26 1.76 -21.77
N MET A 568 -10.43 1.86 -21.13
CA MET A 568 -10.67 2.70 -19.96
C MET A 568 -11.17 1.81 -18.81
N PRO A 569 -10.46 1.74 -17.68
CA PRO A 569 -9.27 2.51 -17.32
C PRO A 569 -8.00 1.89 -17.90
N ARG A 570 -7.07 2.74 -18.32
CA ARG A 570 -5.73 2.30 -18.71
C ARG A 570 -5.03 1.64 -17.52
N TYR A 571 -4.26 0.61 -17.83
CA TYR A 571 -3.41 -0.10 -16.88
C TYR A 571 -4.10 -0.73 -15.67
N ARG A 572 -5.44 -0.86 -15.71
CA ARG A 572 -6.23 -1.59 -14.71
C ARG A 572 -6.87 -2.82 -15.33
N PRO A 573 -7.38 -3.75 -14.51
CA PRO A 573 -8.30 -4.78 -14.95
C PRO A 573 -9.47 -4.23 -15.76
N LEU A 574 -10.05 -5.10 -16.59
CA LEU A 574 -11.27 -4.77 -17.30
C LEU A 574 -12.42 -4.59 -16.31
N VAL A 575 -13.36 -3.73 -16.68
CA VAL A 575 -14.62 -3.62 -15.94
C VAL A 575 -15.36 -4.94 -16.11
N ASP A 576 -15.94 -5.45 -15.00
CA ASP A 576 -16.68 -6.70 -15.00
C ASP A 576 -17.80 -6.70 -16.06
N SER A 577 -18.00 -7.83 -16.73
CA SER A 577 -18.95 -7.95 -17.85
C SER A 577 -20.38 -7.60 -17.46
N SER A 578 -20.81 -7.94 -16.24
CA SER A 578 -22.16 -7.57 -15.75
C SER A 578 -22.34 -6.05 -15.65
N ARG A 579 -21.26 -5.31 -15.36
CA ARG A 579 -21.26 -3.85 -15.30
C ARG A 579 -21.14 -3.22 -16.67
N GLN A 580 -20.36 -3.81 -17.58
CA GLN A 580 -20.34 -3.41 -18.98
C GLN A 580 -21.75 -3.52 -19.58
N GLU A 581 -22.41 -4.65 -19.38
CA GLU A 581 -23.77 -4.90 -19.85
C GLU A 581 -24.79 -3.91 -19.27
N PHE A 582 -24.70 -3.63 -17.96
CA PHE A 582 -25.53 -2.58 -17.34
C PHE A 582 -25.34 -1.21 -18.02
N VAL A 583 -24.10 -0.81 -18.32
CA VAL A 583 -23.83 0.47 -18.99
C VAL A 583 -24.44 0.48 -20.40
N ARG A 584 -24.36 -0.63 -21.14
CA ARG A 584 -25.00 -0.75 -22.47
C ARG A 584 -26.51 -0.56 -22.37
N GLU A 585 -27.17 -1.31 -21.50
CA GLU A 585 -28.61 -1.24 -21.31
C GLU A 585 -29.06 0.15 -20.85
N TRP A 586 -28.29 0.80 -19.99
CA TRP A 586 -28.55 2.17 -19.58
C TRP A 586 -28.50 3.13 -20.77
N ILE A 587 -27.52 3.01 -21.67
CA ILE A 587 -27.44 3.86 -22.89
C ILE A 587 -28.64 3.61 -23.80
N ASP A 588 -28.94 2.34 -24.10
CA ASP A 588 -30.02 1.95 -25.02
C ASP A 588 -31.41 2.33 -24.48
N ALA A 589 -31.57 2.33 -23.15
CA ALA A 589 -32.74 2.88 -22.45
C ALA A 589 -32.80 4.43 -22.45
N GLN A 590 -32.04 5.08 -23.33
CA GLN A 590 -31.93 6.54 -23.45
C GLN A 590 -31.29 7.22 -22.24
N ALA A 591 -30.39 6.51 -21.56
CA ALA A 591 -29.61 6.99 -20.42
C ALA A 591 -30.51 7.66 -19.35
N PRO A 592 -31.43 6.93 -18.69
CA PRO A 592 -32.29 7.52 -17.67
C PRO A 592 -31.47 8.20 -16.57
N ASP A 593 -31.97 9.31 -16.03
CA ASP A 593 -31.32 10.03 -14.93
C ASP A 593 -31.65 9.38 -13.57
N ASN A 594 -31.00 9.88 -12.53
CA ASN A 594 -31.26 9.56 -11.14
C ASN A 594 -32.65 10.05 -10.72
N GLU A 595 -33.14 9.52 -9.60
CA GLU A 595 -34.33 10.04 -8.93
C GLU A 595 -33.97 10.63 -7.55
N PRO A 596 -34.22 11.94 -7.31
CA PRO A 596 -34.66 12.95 -8.28
C PRO A 596 -33.62 13.27 -9.38
N PRO A 597 -34.05 13.77 -10.57
CA PRO A 597 -33.17 14.14 -11.67
C PRO A 597 -32.19 15.28 -11.36
N GLY A 598 -31.12 15.38 -12.14
CA GLY A 598 -30.12 16.45 -12.05
C GLY A 598 -29.06 16.25 -10.96
N GLN A 599 -29.10 15.14 -10.22
CA GLN A 599 -28.09 14.81 -9.23
C GLN A 599 -26.72 14.52 -9.86
N ILE A 600 -25.66 14.91 -9.14
CA ILE A 600 -24.29 14.53 -9.47
C ILE A 600 -24.12 13.02 -9.26
N GLY A 601 -23.53 12.33 -10.24
CA GLY A 601 -23.36 10.87 -10.17
C GLY A 601 -22.38 10.44 -9.07
N VAL A 602 -21.18 11.03 -9.05
CA VAL A 602 -20.17 10.81 -8.02
C VAL A 602 -19.48 12.13 -7.68
N HIS A 603 -19.20 12.36 -6.40
CA HIS A 603 -18.41 13.50 -5.96
C HIS A 603 -16.93 13.11 -5.83
N HIS A 604 -16.04 14.03 -6.24
CA HIS A 604 -14.64 13.90 -5.87
C HIS A 604 -14.49 14.01 -4.35
N GLY A 605 -13.86 13.01 -3.73
CA GLY A 605 -13.54 13.09 -2.31
C GLY A 605 -12.61 14.26 -2.05
N ARG A 606 -13.00 15.18 -1.16
CA ARG A 606 -12.22 16.39 -0.86
C ARG A 606 -10.94 16.05 -0.07
N GLU A 607 -9.94 16.91 -0.17
CA GLU A 607 -8.70 16.80 0.61
C GLU A 607 -8.89 17.38 2.01
N PRO A 608 -8.15 16.91 3.03
CA PRO A 608 -8.13 17.56 4.33
C PRO A 608 -7.62 19.00 4.21
N ASN A 609 -8.04 19.87 5.11
CA ASN A 609 -7.47 21.20 5.26
C ASN A 609 -6.01 21.04 5.71
N PHE A 610 -5.05 21.30 4.84
CA PHE A 610 -3.63 21.18 5.17
C PHE A 610 -3.11 22.39 5.95
N GLU A 611 -2.21 22.14 6.90
CA GLU A 611 -1.52 23.23 7.59
C GLU A 611 -0.67 24.04 6.60
N PRO A 612 -0.52 25.36 6.81
CA PRO A 612 0.41 26.15 6.03
C PRO A 612 1.84 25.61 6.17
N LEU A 613 2.63 25.76 5.12
CA LEU A 613 4.03 25.35 5.15
C LEU A 613 4.77 26.12 6.27
N PRO A 614 5.55 25.44 7.14
CA PRO A 614 6.30 26.11 8.19
C PRO A 614 7.28 27.13 7.58
N SER A 615 7.52 28.24 8.28
CA SER A 615 8.49 29.23 7.80
C SER A 615 9.91 28.65 7.82
N TRP A 616 10.78 29.09 6.90
CA TRP A 616 12.18 28.66 6.81
C TRP A 616 12.94 28.73 8.15
N GLU A 617 12.61 29.69 9.02
CA GLU A 617 13.22 29.85 10.35
C GLU A 617 12.74 28.80 11.38
N GLN A 618 11.47 28.37 11.30
CA GLN A 618 10.94 27.32 12.16
C GLN A 618 11.58 25.95 11.84
N PHE A 619 11.88 25.72 10.57
CA PHE A 619 12.51 24.50 10.08
C PHE A 619 13.99 24.39 10.52
N ARG A 620 14.75 25.48 10.45
CA ARG A 620 16.17 25.49 10.82
C ARG A 620 16.41 25.24 12.32
N LYS A 621 15.42 25.54 13.16
CA LYS A 621 15.47 25.25 14.60
C LYS A 621 15.26 23.76 14.91
N SER A 622 14.55 23.00 14.08
CA SER A 622 14.31 21.57 14.33
C SER A 622 15.52 20.68 13.95
N GLU A 623 16.27 21.04 12.91
CA GLU A 623 17.52 20.34 12.54
C GLU A 623 18.58 20.34 13.65
N ARG A 624 18.59 21.38 14.52
CA ARG A 624 19.55 21.46 15.63
C ARG A 624 19.17 20.63 16.86
N VAL A 625 17.96 20.08 16.90
CA VAL A 625 17.43 19.31 18.04
C VAL A 625 17.40 17.80 17.75
N GLY A 626 17.63 17.41 16.48
CA GLY A 626 17.60 16.02 16.03
C GLY A 626 18.98 15.47 15.64
N TYR A 627 19.88 15.33 16.61
CA TYR A 627 21.01 14.38 16.57
C TYR A 627 21.32 13.87 17.97
#